data_AF-A0A7W1W6G4-F1
#
_entry.id   AF-A0A7W1W6G4-F1
#
_cell.length_a   1.000
_cell.length_b   1.000
_cell.length_c   1.000
_cell.angle_alpha   90.00
_cell.angle_beta   90.00
_cell.angle_gamma   90.00
#
_symmetry.space_group_name_H-M   'P 1'
#
loop_
_entity.id
_entity.type
_entity.pdbx_description
1 polymer ?
#
loop_
_entity_poly.entity_id
_entity_poly.type
_entity_poly.pdbx_seq_one_letter_code
_entity_poly.pdbx_strand_id
1 'polypeptide(L)' 'MYILGLTTMGDSAATLINDGEIIAAAEEERFSRKKHHIGFPY' A
#
# COMPACT_ATOMS: atom_id res chain seq x y z
N MET A 1 -6.28 -17.66 -5.42
CA MET A 1 -5.10 -17.15 -6.17
C MET A 1 -4.74 -15.80 -5.59
N TYR A 2 -3.47 -15.59 -5.24
CA TYR A 2 -3.03 -14.32 -4.65
C TYR A 2 -2.52 -13.34 -5.70
N ILE A 3 -2.98 -12.09 -5.60
CA ILE A 3 -2.53 -10.98 -6.44
C ILE A 3 -2.02 -9.87 -5.52
N LEU A 4 -0.79 -9.42 -5.78
CA LEU A 4 -0.19 -8.28 -5.08
C LEU A 4 -0.27 -7.04 -5.99
N GLY A 5 -1.04 -6.05 -5.57
CA GLY A 5 -1.08 -4.73 -6.18
C GLY A 5 -0.10 -3.78 -5.50
N LEU A 6 0.67 -3.02 -6.29
CA LEU A 6 1.62 -2.03 -5.81
C LEU A 6 1.40 -0.70 -6.54
N THR A 7 1.52 0.40 -5.82
CA THR A 7 1.59 1.75 -6.41
C THR A 7 2.71 2.55 -5.76
N THR A 8 3.47 3.26 -6.60
CA THR A 8 4.64 4.06 -6.22
C THR A 8 4.63 5.46 -6.83
N MET A 9 3.58 5.82 -7.57
CA MET A 9 3.42 7.15 -8.18
C MET A 9 2.59 8.03 -7.24
N GLY A 10 3.25 8.63 -6.24
CA GLY A 10 2.61 9.40 -5.16
C GLY A 10 2.91 8.76 -3.81
N ASP A 11 1.90 8.64 -2.95
CA ASP A 11 2.03 7.91 -1.68
C ASP A 11 2.14 6.40 -1.96
N SER A 12 3.13 5.75 -1.34
CA SER A 12 3.36 4.33 -1.56
C SER A 12 2.24 3.49 -0.93
N ALA A 13 1.67 2.55 -1.69
CA ALA A 13 0.63 1.65 -1.18
C ALA A 13 0.70 0.24 -1.78
N ALA A 14 0.16 -0.72 -1.05
CA ALA A 14 0.09 -2.13 -1.43
C ALA A 14 -1.25 -2.77 -1.04
N THR A 15 -1.75 -3.68 -1.88
CA THR A 15 -3.00 -4.43 -1.64
C THR A 15 -2.77 -5.91 -1.93
N LEU A 16 -3.28 -6.78 -1.06
CA LEU A 16 -3.32 -8.23 -1.28
C LEU A 16 -4.75 -8.66 -1.57
N ILE A 17 -4.93 -9.32 -2.71
CA ILE A 17 -6.23 -9.84 -3.16
C ILE A 17 -6.15 -11.36 -3.17
N ASN A 18 -7.20 -12.01 -2.66
CA ASN A 18 -7.42 -13.45 -2.85
C ASN A 18 -8.81 -13.69 -3.43
N ASP A 19 -8.87 -14.43 -4.53
CA ASP A 19 -10.12 -14.85 -5.19
C ASP A 19 -11.09 -13.70 -5.50
N GLY A 20 -10.53 -12.56 -5.89
CA GLY A 20 -11.28 -11.35 -6.24
C GLY A 20 -11.60 -10.43 -5.06
N GLU A 21 -11.29 -10.84 -3.82
CA GLU A 21 -11.53 -10.05 -2.62
C GLU A 21 -10.25 -9.43 -2.06
N ILE A 22 -10.35 -8.18 -1.59
CA ILE A 22 -9.25 -7.52 -0.89
C ILE A 22 -9.17 -8.07 0.54
N ILE A 23 -8.04 -8.70 0.87
CA ILE A 23 -7.82 -9.29 2.20
C ILE A 23 -6.85 -8.47 3.06
N ALA A 24 -6.01 -7.63 2.44
CA ALA A 24 -5.16 -6.68 3.14
C ALA A 24 -4.88 -5.45 2.27
N ALA A 25 -4.74 -4.29 2.91
CA ALA A 25 -4.33 -3.04 2.26
C ALA A 25 -3.44 -2.22 3.21
N ALA A 26 -2.42 -1.59 2.65
CA ALA A 26 -1.38 -0.86 3.37
C ALA A 26 -1.05 0.43 2.60
N GLU A 27 -0.93 1.55 3.31
CA GLU A 27 -0.67 2.88 2.74
C GLU A 27 0.34 3.62 3.63
N GLU A 28 1.37 4.19 3.04
CA GLU A 28 2.49 4.83 3.74
C GLU A 28 2.04 5.87 4.77
N GLU A 29 1.12 6.76 4.40
CA GLU A 29 0.62 7.80 5.32
C GLU A 29 -0.15 7.22 6.51
N ARG A 30 -0.77 6.04 6.37
CA ARG A 30 -1.46 5.39 7.49
C ARG A 30 -0.49 4.89 8.54
N PHE A 31 0.72 4.50 8.11
CA PHE A 31 1.80 4.12 9.02
C PHE A 31 2.53 5.33 9.60
N SER A 32 2.93 6.28 8.74
CA SER A 32 3.74 7.43 9.14
C SER A 32 2.94 8.49 9.92
N ARG A 33 1.61 8.53 9.70
CA ARG A 33 0.69 9.59 10.19
C ARG A 33 1.13 11.00 9.79
N LYS A 34 1.94 11.13 8.74
CA LYS A 34 2.39 12.39 8.17
C LYS A 34 1.73 12.55 6.80
N LYS A 35 1.09 13.69 6.57
CA LYS A 35 0.57 14.03 5.25
C LYS A 35 1.72 14.30 4.28
N HIS A 36 1.54 13.87 3.04
CA HIS A 36 2.51 13.89 1.94
C HIS A 36 3.85 13.32 2.38
N HIS A 37 3.81 12.19 3.08
CA HIS A 37 5.02 11.52 3.51
C HIS A 37 5.70 10.90 2.29
N ILE A 38 6.81 11.50 1.87
CA ILE A 38 7.64 11.00 0.78
C ILE A 38 8.85 10.33 1.44
N GLY A 39 8.71 9.06 1.79
CA GLY A 39 9.74 8.31 2.50
C GLY A 39 9.64 6.82 2.25
N PHE A 40 10.14 6.37 1.09
CA PHE A 40 10.35 4.95 0.81
C PHE A 40 11.42 4.37 1.77
N PRO A 41 11.21 3.20 2.40
CA PRO A 41 11.90 2.85 3.64
C PRO A 41 13.37 2.44 3.43
N TYR A 42 14.18 2.71 4.45
CA TYR A 42 15.42 1.98 4.77
C TYR A 42 15.11 0.63 5.40
#